data_AF-A0A3C1MCT9-F1
#
_entry.id   AF-A0A3C1MCT9-F1
#
_cell.length_a   1.000
_cell.length_b   1.000
_cell.length_c   1.000
_cell.angle_alpha   90.00
_cell.angle_beta   90.00
_cell.angle_gamma   90.00
#
_symmetry.space_group_name_H-M   'P 1'
#
loop_
_entity.id
_entity.type
_entity.pdbx_description
1 polymer ?
#
loop_
_entity_poly.entity_id
_entity_poly.type
_entity_poly.pdbx_seq_one_letter_code
_entity_poly.pdbx_strand_id
1 'polypeptide(L)'
;MQENRTDFVEKVVETTFHQENRVCQYGGIVLNQSGYLDVKSFLKATRAYLEAHYAYVEADFVYDYIRLGNHISYQNIEARQLIFCEGPQAKHNPFFSTLPFRVVKGELILVALHQPLEVIYNRRIFVLPQTANQAVVGATYDWQDVSLRPTEKARKILEEKLRDTFSLSYTVLDQRAGMRPATFDRRPFIGLHPRYPQVGIFNGLGSKGVSLAPYFAKIFVEHLLLQKKIPLEVQLSRVGFCKSV
;
A
#
# COMPACT_ATOMS: atom_id res chain seq x y z
N MET A 1 4.19 -18.93 21.27
CA MET A 1 2.83 -18.38 21.08
C MET A 1 2.22 -19.11 19.89
N GLN A 2 1.45 -20.15 20.16
CA GLN A 2 0.62 -20.83 19.17
C GLN A 2 -0.74 -20.15 19.27
N GLU A 3 -0.84 -18.91 18.78
CA GLU A 3 -2.13 -18.21 18.73
C GLU A 3 -3.06 -18.99 17.80
N ASN A 4 -4.28 -19.21 18.27
CA ASN A 4 -5.37 -19.92 17.60
C ASN A 4 -5.52 -19.42 16.15
N ARG A 5 -4.95 -20.14 15.19
CA ARG A 5 -5.13 -19.89 13.75
C ARG A 5 -6.59 -20.04 13.30
N THR A 6 -7.45 -20.55 14.17
CA THR A 6 -8.87 -20.84 13.94
C THR A 6 -9.73 -19.59 13.76
N ASP A 7 -9.37 -18.44 14.34
CA ASP A 7 -10.26 -17.26 14.32
C ASP A 7 -10.27 -16.53 12.97
N PHE A 8 -9.23 -16.75 12.14
CA PHE A 8 -9.08 -16.14 10.81
C PHE A 8 -9.45 -17.10 9.66
N VAL A 9 -9.59 -18.39 9.93
CA VAL A 9 -9.95 -19.39 8.92
C VAL A 9 -11.39 -19.82 9.17
N GLU A 10 -12.30 -19.38 8.31
CA GLU A 10 -13.71 -19.78 8.39
C GLU A 10 -13.91 -21.21 7.92
N LYS A 11 -13.32 -21.55 6.77
CA LYS A 11 -13.52 -22.84 6.12
C LYS A 11 -12.31 -23.23 5.28
N VAL A 12 -11.91 -24.50 5.38
CA VAL A 12 -11.00 -25.14 4.42
C VAL A 12 -11.84 -25.98 3.47
N VAL A 13 -11.61 -25.81 2.17
CA VAL A 13 -12.25 -26.59 1.10
C VAL A 13 -11.17 -27.49 0.52
N GLU A 14 -11.24 -28.80 0.74
CA GLU A 14 -10.16 -29.75 0.42
C GLU A 14 -10.36 -30.49 -0.92
N THR A 15 -11.50 -30.32 -1.57
CA THR A 15 -11.84 -30.99 -2.84
C THR A 15 -11.98 -30.00 -3.99
N THR A 16 -11.96 -30.51 -5.22
CA THR A 16 -12.33 -29.75 -6.41
C THR A 16 -13.72 -29.17 -6.21
N PHE A 17 -13.80 -27.85 -6.07
CA PHE A 17 -15.08 -27.17 -5.91
C PHE A 17 -15.46 -26.48 -7.22
N HIS A 18 -16.49 -27.02 -7.87
CA HIS A 18 -17.16 -26.40 -9.00
C HIS A 18 -18.36 -25.60 -8.47
N GLN A 19 -18.13 -24.36 -8.04
CA GLN A 19 -19.24 -23.41 -7.87
C GLN A 19 -19.43 -22.69 -9.20
N GLU A 20 -20.53 -23.02 -9.88
CA GLU A 20 -21.21 -22.39 -11.04
C GLU A 20 -20.37 -21.85 -12.21
N ASN A 21 -19.13 -21.37 -12.04
CA ASN A 21 -18.19 -20.91 -13.05
C ASN A 21 -16.73 -20.84 -12.52
N ARG A 22 -16.32 -21.73 -11.59
CA ARG A 22 -15.00 -21.65 -10.91
C ARG A 22 -14.18 -22.93 -11.10
N VAL A 23 -12.88 -22.78 -11.32
CA VAL A 23 -11.94 -23.91 -11.45
C VAL A 23 -10.91 -23.86 -10.31
N CYS A 24 -11.23 -24.51 -9.18
CA CYS A 24 -10.26 -24.76 -8.11
C CYS A 24 -10.00 -26.27 -7.96
N GLN A 25 -9.04 -26.79 -8.73
CA GLN A 25 -8.66 -28.21 -8.73
C GLN A 25 -8.12 -28.73 -7.40
N TYR A 26 -7.64 -27.85 -6.52
CA TYR A 26 -6.99 -28.22 -5.25
C TYR A 26 -7.70 -27.64 -4.02
N GLY A 27 -8.94 -27.16 -4.20
CA GLY A 27 -9.67 -26.49 -3.12
C GLY A 27 -9.14 -25.10 -2.79
N GLY A 28 -9.36 -24.63 -1.55
CA GLY A 28 -9.02 -23.29 -1.10
C GLY A 28 -9.37 -23.02 0.36
N ILE A 29 -9.06 -21.82 0.84
CA ILE A 29 -9.33 -21.39 2.22
C ILE A 29 -10.21 -20.14 2.18
N VAL A 30 -11.32 -20.18 2.92
CA VAL A 30 -12.17 -19.02 3.19
C VAL A 30 -11.67 -18.38 4.48
N LEU A 31 -11.33 -17.10 4.40
CA LEU A 31 -10.80 -16.34 5.52
C LEU A 31 -11.89 -15.47 6.15
N ASN A 32 -11.96 -15.51 7.47
CA ASN A 32 -12.75 -14.57 8.25
C ASN A 32 -11.94 -13.28 8.53
N GLN A 33 -12.63 -12.20 8.92
CA GLN A 33 -12.02 -10.90 9.27
C GLN A 33 -11.12 -10.33 8.16
N SER A 34 -11.46 -10.67 6.91
CA SER A 34 -10.83 -10.13 5.72
C SER A 34 -11.74 -9.12 5.05
N GLY A 35 -11.16 -8.20 4.30
CA GLY A 35 -11.92 -7.17 3.63
C GLY A 35 -11.04 -6.25 2.81
N TYR A 36 -11.65 -5.19 2.33
CA TYR A 36 -10.98 -4.12 1.61
C TYR A 36 -11.42 -2.77 2.15
N LEU A 37 -10.60 -1.76 1.88
CA LEU A 37 -10.93 -0.37 2.17
C LEU A 37 -11.17 0.33 0.84
N ASP A 38 -12.29 1.04 0.69
CA ASP A 38 -12.42 2.06 -0.34
C ASP A 38 -11.50 3.23 0.02
N VAL A 39 -10.28 3.18 -0.53
CA VAL A 39 -9.23 4.17 -0.26
C VAL A 39 -9.68 5.57 -0.70
N LYS A 40 -10.48 5.70 -1.77
CA LYS A 40 -10.94 7.02 -2.25
C LYS A 40 -11.87 7.66 -1.22
N SER A 41 -12.85 6.89 -0.75
CA SER A 41 -13.80 7.36 0.26
C SER A 41 -13.10 7.62 1.60
N PHE A 42 -12.18 6.74 2.01
CA PHE A 42 -11.37 6.93 3.22
C PHE A 42 -10.55 8.22 3.17
N LEU A 43 -9.78 8.45 2.09
CA LEU A 43 -8.96 9.66 1.98
C LEU A 43 -9.79 10.93 1.92
N LYS A 44 -10.96 10.90 1.27
CA LYS A 44 -11.90 12.03 1.26
C LYS A 44 -12.38 12.35 2.68
N ALA A 45 -12.77 11.33 3.45
CA ALA A 45 -13.21 11.50 4.83
C ALA A 45 -12.06 11.97 5.74
N THR A 46 -10.85 11.43 5.59
CA THR A 46 -9.67 11.86 6.33
C THR A 46 -9.32 13.32 6.04
N ARG A 47 -9.36 13.75 4.78
CA ARG A 47 -9.12 15.15 4.42
C ARG A 47 -10.12 16.08 5.12
N ALA A 48 -11.41 15.80 5.00
CA ALA A 48 -12.45 16.60 5.66
C ALA A 48 -12.27 16.65 7.20
N TYR A 49 -11.89 15.53 7.82
CA TYR A 49 -11.56 15.49 9.24
C TYR A 49 -10.37 16.41 9.59
N LEU A 50 -9.27 16.33 8.83
CA LEU A 50 -8.08 17.15 9.09
C LEU A 50 -8.33 18.64 8.84
N GLU A 51 -9.10 18.99 7.81
CA GLU A 51 -9.53 20.37 7.53
C GLU A 51 -10.34 20.95 8.69
N ALA A 52 -11.31 20.19 9.23
CA ALA A 52 -12.11 20.61 10.38
C ALA A 52 -11.29 20.84 11.66
N HIS A 53 -10.07 20.30 11.73
CA HIS A 53 -9.13 20.46 12.83
C HIS A 53 -7.97 21.40 12.50
N TYR A 54 -8.04 22.15 11.39
CA TYR A 54 -6.96 23.04 10.93
C TYR A 54 -5.60 22.32 10.79
N ALA A 55 -5.63 21.04 10.45
CA ALA A 55 -4.47 20.14 10.35
C ALA A 55 -4.22 19.65 8.91
N TYR A 56 -4.70 20.40 7.91
CA TYR A 56 -4.53 20.09 6.50
C TYR A 56 -4.18 21.35 5.70
N VAL A 57 -3.23 21.23 4.80
CA VAL A 57 -2.88 22.25 3.80
C VAL A 57 -2.69 21.55 2.46
N GLU A 58 -3.47 21.95 1.45
CA GLU A 58 -3.26 21.51 0.07
C GLU A 58 -2.29 22.47 -0.61
N ALA A 59 -1.04 22.05 -0.75
CA ALA A 59 0.02 22.84 -1.37
C ALA A 59 1.11 21.93 -1.93
N ASP A 60 1.87 22.46 -2.89
CA ASP A 60 3.13 21.85 -3.30
C ASP A 60 4.17 21.98 -2.17
N PHE A 61 4.92 20.90 -1.95
CA PHE A 61 5.96 20.87 -0.93
C PHE A 61 7.34 21.07 -1.59
N VAL A 62 8.06 22.13 -1.22
CA VAL A 62 9.35 22.51 -1.81
C VAL A 62 10.47 22.38 -0.78
N TYR A 63 11.34 21.39 -0.92
CA TYR A 63 12.39 21.08 0.07
C TYR A 63 13.30 22.27 0.39
N ASP A 64 13.60 23.13 -0.59
CA ASP A 64 14.50 24.28 -0.44
C ASP A 64 13.99 25.34 0.53
N TYR A 65 12.72 25.28 0.94
CA TYR A 65 12.14 26.17 1.93
C TYR A 65 12.25 25.66 3.37
N ILE A 66 12.77 24.44 3.56
CA ILE A 66 13.03 23.89 4.89
C ILE A 66 14.23 24.62 5.50
N ARG A 67 14.09 25.06 6.74
CA ARG A 67 15.18 25.56 7.56
C ARG A 67 15.27 24.71 8.82
N LEU A 68 16.46 24.16 9.06
CA LEU A 68 16.76 23.34 10.22
C LEU A 68 17.53 24.17 11.25
N GLY A 69 16.95 24.37 12.42
CA GLY A 69 17.60 24.94 13.60
C GLY A 69 17.19 24.18 14.85
N ASN A 70 16.95 24.90 15.95
CA ASN A 70 16.37 24.32 17.19
C ASN A 70 14.95 23.77 16.97
N HIS A 71 14.24 24.34 16.00
CA HIS A 71 12.98 23.85 15.46
C HIS A 71 13.10 23.78 13.92
N ILE A 72 12.10 23.19 13.27
CA ILE A 72 11.95 23.21 11.82
C ILE A 72 11.06 24.40 11.49
N SER A 73 11.50 25.24 10.55
CA SER A 73 10.60 26.19 9.91
C SER A 73 10.43 25.85 8.43
N TYR A 74 9.19 25.95 7.97
CA TYR A 74 8.79 25.76 6.59
C TYR A 74 7.75 26.82 6.25
N GLN A 75 8.14 27.80 5.44
CA GLN A 75 7.31 28.98 5.15
C GLN A 75 6.85 29.65 6.47
N ASN A 76 5.55 29.67 6.75
CA ASN A 76 4.94 30.23 7.96
C ASN A 76 4.62 29.19 9.04
N ILE A 77 5.12 27.95 8.90
CA ILE A 77 4.89 26.85 9.83
C ILE A 77 6.17 26.58 10.62
N GLU A 78 6.05 26.58 11.94
CA GLU A 78 7.08 26.08 12.85
C GLU A 78 6.68 24.73 13.44
N ALA A 79 7.61 23.78 13.49
CA ALA A 79 7.36 22.44 13.99
C ALA A 79 8.57 21.89 14.75
N ARG A 80 8.31 21.01 15.71
CA ARG A 80 9.37 20.25 16.39
C ARG A 80 9.91 19.13 15.53
N GLN A 81 9.07 18.55 14.67
CA GLN A 81 9.40 17.42 13.82
C GLN A 81 8.73 17.53 12.45
N LEU A 82 9.40 17.00 11.43
CA LEU A 82 8.91 16.90 10.06
C LEU A 82 8.98 15.43 9.62
N ILE A 83 7.83 14.84 9.32
CA ILE A 83 7.73 13.43 8.93
C ILE A 83 7.32 13.33 7.46
N PHE A 84 8.18 12.72 6.65
CA PHE A 84 7.91 12.52 5.22
C PHE A 84 7.13 11.23 4.95
N CYS A 85 5.99 11.37 4.28
CA CYS A 85 5.04 10.29 3.93
C CYS A 85 4.72 10.28 2.41
N GLU A 86 5.75 10.43 1.58
CA GLU A 86 5.61 10.91 0.17
C GLU A 86 5.31 9.80 -0.85
N GLY A 87 5.05 8.58 -0.39
CA GLY A 87 4.87 7.43 -1.25
C GLY A 87 6.03 7.27 -2.24
N PRO A 88 5.76 6.99 -3.54
CA PRO A 88 6.78 6.79 -4.56
C PRO A 88 7.75 7.96 -4.77
N GLN A 89 7.37 9.18 -4.37
CA GLN A 89 8.18 10.38 -4.58
C GLN A 89 9.34 10.50 -3.61
N ALA A 90 9.38 9.71 -2.52
CA ALA A 90 10.48 9.75 -1.56
C ALA A 90 11.86 9.41 -2.17
N LYS A 91 11.91 8.79 -3.36
CA LYS A 91 13.16 8.62 -4.11
C LYS A 91 13.83 9.96 -4.48
N HIS A 92 13.05 11.04 -4.51
CA HIS A 92 13.51 12.41 -4.80
C HIS A 92 13.75 13.24 -3.54
N ASN A 93 13.46 12.69 -2.35
CA ASN A 93 13.62 13.41 -1.09
C ASN A 93 15.12 13.57 -0.77
N PRO A 94 15.64 14.79 -0.60
CA PRO A 94 17.07 15.02 -0.38
C PRO A 94 17.58 14.44 0.95
N PHE A 95 16.71 14.31 1.96
CA PHE A 95 17.06 13.71 3.26
C PHE A 95 17.12 12.19 3.21
N PHE A 96 16.42 11.54 2.29
CA PHE A 96 16.23 10.08 2.30
C PHE A 96 16.54 9.41 0.95
N SER A 97 17.17 10.14 0.03
CA SER A 97 17.47 9.70 -1.35
C SER A 97 18.33 8.43 -1.43
N THR A 98 19.13 8.15 -0.40
CA THR A 98 19.98 6.95 -0.33
C THR A 98 19.26 5.71 0.20
N LEU A 99 18.00 5.83 0.67
CA LEU A 99 17.22 4.67 1.07
C LEU A 99 16.91 3.78 -0.16
N PRO A 100 17.06 2.45 -0.06
CA PRO A 100 16.90 1.54 -1.19
C PRO A 100 15.42 1.26 -1.50
N PHE A 101 14.71 2.27 -1.98
CA PHE A 101 13.38 2.13 -2.55
C PHE A 101 13.43 1.34 -3.87
N ARG A 102 12.41 0.52 -4.10
CA ARG A 102 12.17 -0.17 -5.37
C ARG A 102 10.74 0.12 -5.79
N VAL A 103 10.54 1.17 -6.57
CA VAL A 103 9.20 1.53 -7.02
C VAL A 103 8.70 0.48 -7.99
N VAL A 104 7.46 0.04 -7.80
CA VAL A 104 6.84 -1.04 -8.59
C VAL A 104 5.57 -0.53 -9.21
N LYS A 105 5.48 -0.59 -10.53
CA LYS A 105 4.24 -0.34 -11.23
C LYS A 105 3.30 -1.53 -11.01
N GLY A 106 2.05 -1.21 -10.76
CA GLY A 106 0.97 -2.17 -10.71
C GLY A 106 -0.22 -1.66 -11.47
N GLU A 107 -0.78 -2.52 -12.31
CA GLU A 107 -1.96 -2.19 -13.09
C GLU A 107 -3.15 -3.05 -12.64
N LEU A 108 -4.32 -2.45 -12.76
CA LEU A 108 -5.63 -3.01 -12.42
C LEU A 108 -6.56 -2.81 -13.61
N ILE A 109 -7.46 -3.76 -13.84
CA ILE A 109 -8.59 -3.58 -14.77
C ILE A 109 -9.89 -3.54 -13.97
N LEU A 110 -10.83 -2.69 -14.39
CA LEU A 110 -12.22 -2.74 -13.96
C LEU A 110 -12.99 -3.56 -14.98
N VAL A 111 -13.75 -4.55 -14.52
CA VAL A 111 -14.56 -5.41 -15.38
C VAL A 111 -16.04 -5.31 -15.00
N ALA A 112 -16.90 -5.32 -16.01
CA ALA A 112 -18.31 -5.67 -15.86
C ALA A 112 -18.44 -7.19 -15.84
N LEU A 113 -19.14 -7.71 -14.85
CA LEU A 113 -19.43 -9.13 -14.69
C LEU A 113 -20.88 -9.39 -15.11
N HIS A 114 -21.10 -10.51 -15.79
CA HIS A 114 -22.46 -10.95 -16.16
C HIS A 114 -23.19 -11.64 -15.01
N GLN A 115 -22.47 -11.97 -13.92
CA GLN A 115 -22.99 -12.57 -12.70
C GLN A 115 -22.28 -11.96 -11.49
N PRO A 116 -22.98 -11.74 -10.38
CA PRO A 116 -22.39 -11.15 -9.18
C PRO A 116 -21.37 -12.06 -8.51
N LEU A 117 -20.39 -11.44 -7.85
CA LEU A 117 -19.42 -12.10 -6.99
C LEU A 117 -19.63 -11.64 -5.55
N GLU A 118 -19.82 -12.59 -4.65
CA GLU A 118 -20.10 -12.30 -3.23
C GLU A 118 -18.84 -12.26 -2.36
N VAL A 119 -17.72 -12.80 -2.86
CA VAL A 119 -16.47 -12.91 -2.10
C VAL A 119 -15.30 -12.31 -2.87
N ILE A 120 -14.27 -11.90 -2.13
CA ILE A 120 -12.99 -11.51 -2.72
C ILE A 120 -12.20 -12.78 -3.02
N TYR A 121 -11.71 -12.90 -4.24
CA TYR A 121 -10.83 -14.00 -4.62
C TYR A 121 -9.40 -13.54 -4.58
N ASN A 122 -8.50 -14.42 -4.16
CA ASN A 122 -7.08 -14.15 -4.14
C ASN A 122 -6.30 -15.41 -4.56
N ARG A 123 -5.94 -15.47 -5.84
CA ARG A 123 -5.18 -16.56 -6.44
C ARG A 123 -4.30 -16.02 -7.56
N ARG A 124 -3.06 -15.63 -7.24
CA ARG A 124 -2.10 -14.94 -8.14
C ARG A 124 -2.54 -13.53 -8.57
N ILE A 125 -3.83 -13.32 -8.76
CA ILE A 125 -4.55 -12.04 -8.83
C ILE A 125 -5.62 -12.01 -7.74
N PHE A 126 -6.02 -10.82 -7.34
CA PHE A 126 -7.26 -10.59 -6.64
C PHE A 126 -8.37 -10.20 -7.61
N VAL A 127 -9.60 -10.63 -7.28
CA VAL A 127 -10.83 -10.14 -7.90
C VAL A 127 -11.70 -9.60 -6.78
N LEU A 128 -11.87 -8.29 -6.78
CA LEU A 128 -12.54 -7.53 -5.75
C LEU A 128 -13.88 -7.00 -6.27
N PRO A 129 -15.02 -7.56 -5.83
CA PRO A 129 -16.33 -7.01 -6.14
C PRO A 129 -16.42 -5.55 -5.67
N GLN A 130 -16.90 -4.66 -6.54
CA GLN A 130 -17.18 -3.25 -6.21
C GLN A 130 -18.67 -2.99 -6.12
N THR A 131 -19.44 -3.60 -7.02
CA THR A 131 -20.91 -3.59 -7.05
C THR A 131 -21.39 -4.98 -7.45
N ALA A 132 -22.71 -5.19 -7.50
CA ALA A 132 -23.28 -6.45 -7.99
C ALA A 132 -22.72 -6.88 -9.36
N ASN A 133 -22.43 -5.95 -10.27
CA ASN A 133 -22.04 -6.28 -11.64
C ASN A 133 -20.65 -5.77 -12.03
N GLN A 134 -19.82 -5.35 -11.07
CA GLN A 134 -18.46 -4.87 -11.36
C GLN A 134 -17.44 -5.39 -10.37
N ALA A 135 -16.23 -5.67 -10.86
CA ALA A 135 -15.10 -6.03 -10.04
C ALA A 135 -13.81 -5.37 -10.52
N VAL A 136 -12.91 -5.08 -9.57
CA VAL A 136 -11.52 -4.71 -9.85
C VAL A 136 -10.68 -5.97 -9.83
N VAL A 137 -9.90 -6.16 -10.89
CA VAL A 137 -9.02 -7.31 -11.07
C VAL A 137 -7.58 -6.81 -11.07
N GLY A 138 -6.78 -7.41 -10.21
CA GLY A 138 -5.42 -6.93 -10.01
C GLY A 138 -4.48 -7.97 -9.42
N ALA A 139 -3.19 -7.75 -9.41
CA ALA A 139 -2.50 -6.67 -10.05
C ALA A 139 -1.25 -7.20 -10.75
N THR A 140 -0.76 -6.44 -11.73
CA THR A 140 0.57 -6.67 -12.27
C THR A 140 1.66 -6.15 -11.32
N TYR A 141 2.89 -6.58 -11.59
CA TYR A 141 4.10 -6.16 -10.89
C TYR A 141 5.20 -5.95 -11.94
N ASP A 142 5.41 -4.70 -12.34
CA ASP A 142 6.44 -4.30 -13.29
C ASP A 142 7.48 -3.40 -12.60
N TRP A 143 8.75 -3.75 -12.78
CA TRP A 143 9.91 -3.06 -12.22
C TRP A 143 10.71 -2.31 -13.29
N GLN A 144 10.43 -2.58 -14.57
CA GLN A 144 11.12 -2.00 -15.72
C GLN A 144 10.35 -0.78 -16.21
N ASP A 145 9.04 -0.92 -16.40
CA ASP A 145 8.17 0.18 -16.76
C ASP A 145 7.69 0.91 -15.49
N VAL A 146 8.21 2.11 -15.29
CA VAL A 146 7.85 3.01 -14.17
C VAL A 146 6.93 4.15 -14.59
N SER A 147 6.29 4.06 -15.77
CA SER A 147 5.30 5.02 -16.21
C SER A 147 3.94 4.79 -15.51
N LEU A 148 3.17 5.86 -15.33
CA LEU A 148 1.78 5.77 -14.84
C LEU A 148 0.76 5.50 -15.96
N ARG A 149 1.22 5.08 -17.15
CA ARG A 149 0.35 4.80 -18.29
C ARG A 149 -0.07 3.33 -18.29
N PRO A 150 -1.35 3.01 -18.40
CA PRO A 150 -1.77 1.63 -18.63
C PRO A 150 -1.12 1.00 -19.86
N THR A 151 -0.86 -0.31 -19.83
CA THR A 151 -0.24 -1.05 -20.93
C THR A 151 -1.14 -2.18 -21.44
N GLU A 152 -1.13 -2.42 -22.75
CA GLU A 152 -1.85 -3.56 -23.35
C GLU A 152 -1.30 -4.90 -22.83
N LYS A 153 0.02 -4.97 -22.60
CA LYS A 153 0.69 -6.13 -22.00
C LYS A 153 0.10 -6.46 -20.63
N ALA A 154 -0.05 -5.48 -19.74
CA ALA A 154 -0.61 -5.71 -18.41
C ALA A 154 -2.08 -6.14 -18.47
N ARG A 155 -2.86 -5.55 -19.38
CA ARG A 155 -4.23 -5.95 -19.63
C ARG A 155 -4.33 -7.42 -20.04
N LYS A 156 -3.55 -7.85 -21.04
CA LYS A 156 -3.51 -9.26 -21.50
C LYS A 156 -3.18 -10.22 -20.34
N ILE A 157 -2.16 -9.89 -19.54
CA ILE A 157 -1.78 -10.70 -18.36
C ILE A 157 -2.93 -10.81 -17.35
N LEU A 158 -3.66 -9.73 -17.08
CA LEU A 158 -4.78 -9.74 -16.13
C LEU A 158 -5.96 -10.52 -16.68
N GLU A 159 -6.29 -10.35 -17.97
CA GLU A 159 -7.36 -11.08 -18.63
C GLU A 159 -7.07 -12.59 -18.72
N GLU A 160 -5.83 -12.98 -19.01
CA GLU A 160 -5.37 -14.38 -18.99
C GLU A 160 -5.54 -15.00 -17.60
N LYS A 161 -4.97 -14.36 -16.56
CA LYS A 161 -5.08 -14.87 -15.18
C LYS A 161 -6.53 -14.90 -14.68
N LEU A 162 -7.37 -13.97 -15.14
CA LEU A 162 -8.79 -13.94 -14.81
C LEU A 162 -9.51 -15.14 -15.43
N ARG A 163 -9.27 -15.45 -16.71
CA ARG A 163 -9.81 -16.65 -17.38
C ARG A 163 -9.31 -17.95 -16.76
N ASP A 164 -8.05 -18.00 -16.32
CA ASP A 164 -7.51 -19.16 -15.61
C ASP A 164 -8.15 -19.38 -14.24
N THR A 165 -8.73 -18.33 -13.64
CA THR A 165 -9.33 -18.37 -12.31
C THR A 165 -10.85 -18.60 -12.38
N PHE A 166 -11.53 -18.04 -13.39
CA PHE A 166 -12.98 -18.10 -13.54
C PHE A 166 -13.39 -18.44 -14.97
N SER A 167 -14.40 -19.29 -15.08
CA SER A 167 -15.18 -19.53 -16.30
C SER A 167 -16.31 -18.49 -16.45
N LEU A 168 -16.07 -17.23 -16.06
CA LEU A 168 -17.07 -16.16 -16.12
C LEU A 168 -16.86 -15.28 -17.34
N SER A 169 -17.95 -14.91 -18.00
CA SER A 169 -17.92 -13.88 -19.04
C SER A 169 -17.81 -12.49 -18.41
N TYR A 170 -16.96 -11.63 -18.98
CA TYR A 170 -16.76 -10.26 -18.50
C TYR A 170 -16.44 -9.30 -19.66
N THR A 171 -16.64 -8.01 -19.42
CA THR A 171 -16.18 -6.94 -20.32
C THR A 171 -15.26 -5.99 -19.56
N VAL A 172 -14.10 -5.66 -20.11
CA VAL A 172 -13.20 -4.66 -19.50
C VAL A 172 -13.76 -3.27 -19.73
N LEU A 173 -13.98 -2.51 -18.65
CA LEU A 173 -14.53 -1.16 -18.67
C LEU A 173 -13.46 -0.08 -18.58
N ASP A 174 -12.41 -0.32 -17.78
CA ASP A 174 -11.36 0.67 -17.48
C ASP A 174 -10.07 -0.05 -17.08
N GLN A 175 -8.94 0.67 -17.15
CA GLN A 175 -7.64 0.19 -16.70
C GLN A 175 -6.85 1.32 -16.04
N ARG A 176 -6.22 1.03 -14.91
CA ARG A 176 -5.45 2.01 -14.14
C ARG A 176 -4.08 1.47 -13.78
N ALA A 177 -3.10 2.37 -13.78
CA ALA A 177 -1.75 2.09 -13.31
C ALA A 177 -1.46 2.92 -12.05
N GLY A 178 -0.73 2.32 -11.11
CA GLY A 178 -0.28 2.98 -9.90
C GLY A 178 1.14 2.55 -9.54
N MET A 179 1.81 3.38 -8.77
CA MET A 179 3.18 3.14 -8.31
C MET A 179 3.19 2.79 -6.84
N ARG A 180 3.83 1.68 -6.50
CA ARG A 180 3.98 1.22 -5.13
C ARG A 180 5.34 1.65 -4.60
N PRO A 181 5.41 2.39 -3.48
CA PRO A 181 6.67 2.67 -2.81
C PRO A 181 7.12 1.39 -2.07
N ALA A 182 7.62 0.41 -2.80
CA ALA A 182 8.15 -0.80 -2.18
C ALA A 182 9.62 -0.59 -1.80
N THR A 183 10.09 -1.47 -0.93
CA THR A 183 11.49 -1.56 -0.50
C THR A 183 12.06 -2.89 -0.95
N PHE A 184 13.37 -3.04 -0.91
CA PHE A 184 14.08 -4.26 -1.32
C PHE A 184 13.56 -5.54 -0.61
N ASP A 185 13.11 -5.43 0.63
CA ASP A 185 12.64 -6.56 1.44
C ASP A 185 11.17 -6.46 1.89
N ARG A 186 10.41 -5.54 1.29
CA ARG A 186 8.96 -5.36 1.52
C ARG A 186 8.60 -4.96 2.95
N ARG A 187 9.54 -4.39 3.71
CA ARG A 187 9.29 -3.73 4.99
C ARG A 187 9.39 -2.21 4.82
N PRO A 188 8.54 -1.41 5.47
CA PRO A 188 8.61 0.05 5.35
C PRO A 188 9.91 0.61 5.95
N PHE A 189 10.20 1.87 5.63
CA PHE A 189 11.22 2.67 6.28
C PHE A 189 10.55 3.63 7.25
N ILE A 190 10.83 3.44 8.54
CA ILE A 190 10.25 4.20 9.63
C ILE A 190 11.34 4.60 10.60
N GLY A 191 11.42 5.89 10.91
CA GLY A 191 12.35 6.41 11.90
C GLY A 191 12.76 7.85 11.64
N LEU A 192 13.61 8.35 12.55
CA LEU A 192 14.22 9.67 12.47
C LEU A 192 15.57 9.60 11.74
N HIS A 193 15.93 10.67 11.06
CA HIS A 193 17.18 10.81 10.33
C HIS A 193 18.36 10.91 11.32
N PRO A 194 19.42 10.09 11.19
CA PRO A 194 20.50 10.04 12.19
C PRO A 194 21.24 11.37 12.40
N ARG A 195 21.39 12.17 11.34
CA ARG A 195 22.04 13.51 11.42
C ARG A 195 21.07 14.66 11.70
N TYR A 196 19.77 14.45 11.50
CA TYR A 196 18.73 15.47 11.61
C TYR A 196 17.58 14.88 12.43
N PRO A 197 17.71 14.74 13.75
CA PRO A 197 16.78 13.98 14.59
C PRO A 197 15.36 14.55 14.61
N GLN A 198 15.16 15.79 14.18
CA GLN A 198 13.85 16.41 13.98
C GLN A 198 13.17 15.98 12.66
N VAL A 199 13.90 15.40 11.72
CA VAL A 199 13.39 14.93 10.42
C VAL A 199 13.18 13.42 10.47
N GLY A 200 12.02 12.94 10.03
CA GLY A 200 11.70 11.52 9.98
C GLY A 200 11.02 11.10 8.69
N ILE A 201 10.87 9.79 8.53
CA ILE A 201 10.18 9.18 7.39
C ILE A 201 9.22 8.09 7.87
N PHE A 202 8.07 8.02 7.21
CA PHE A 202 7.11 6.92 7.30
C PHE A 202 6.69 6.55 5.88
N ASN A 203 7.41 5.63 5.26
CA ASN A 203 7.20 5.33 3.84
C ASN A 203 7.58 3.88 3.52
N GLY A 204 7.47 3.45 2.25
CA GLY A 204 7.92 2.12 1.84
C GLY A 204 6.90 0.99 2.07
N LEU A 205 5.61 1.31 2.18
CA LEU A 205 4.56 0.33 2.53
C LEU A 205 4.22 -0.67 1.41
N GLY A 206 4.76 -0.50 0.19
CA GLY A 206 4.55 -1.39 -0.94
C GLY A 206 3.06 -1.62 -1.27
N SER A 207 2.68 -2.88 -1.51
CA SER A 207 1.29 -3.27 -1.81
C SER A 207 0.42 -3.50 -0.56
N LYS A 208 0.94 -3.24 0.65
CA LYS A 208 0.25 -3.52 1.91
C LYS A 208 -0.02 -2.26 2.74
N GLY A 209 -0.09 -1.10 2.08
CA GLY A 209 -0.32 0.19 2.74
C GLY A 209 -1.54 0.22 3.64
N VAL A 210 -2.70 -0.25 3.14
CA VAL A 210 -3.95 -0.26 3.91
C VAL A 210 -3.83 -1.08 5.19
N SER A 211 -3.23 -2.27 5.13
CA SER A 211 -3.14 -3.17 6.29
C SER A 211 -2.00 -2.80 7.26
N LEU A 212 -0.87 -2.31 6.74
CA LEU A 212 0.32 -2.05 7.54
C LEU A 212 0.37 -0.62 8.12
N ALA A 213 -0.26 0.36 7.46
CA ALA A 213 -0.18 1.75 7.90
C ALA A 213 -0.71 1.95 9.33
N PRO A 214 -1.89 1.44 9.75
CA PRO A 214 -2.39 1.67 11.10
C PRO A 214 -1.47 1.08 12.18
N TYR A 215 -0.99 -0.15 11.96
CA TYR A 215 -0.11 -0.85 12.89
C TYR A 215 1.21 -0.09 13.09
N PHE A 216 1.88 0.24 12.00
CA PHE A 216 3.16 0.91 12.08
C PHE A 216 3.05 2.39 12.46
N ALA A 217 1.96 3.08 12.10
CA ALA A 217 1.73 4.47 12.51
C ALA A 217 1.62 4.56 14.03
N LYS A 218 0.89 3.63 14.67
CA LYS A 218 0.82 3.53 16.13
C LYS A 218 2.22 3.35 16.73
N ILE A 219 3.01 2.41 16.22
CA ILE A 219 4.39 2.18 16.68
C ILE A 219 5.22 3.46 16.56
N PHE A 220 5.11 4.18 15.44
CA PHE A 220 5.91 5.36 15.22
C PHE A 220 5.48 6.53 16.12
N VAL A 221 4.18 6.75 16.30
CA VAL A 221 3.67 7.76 17.24
C VAL A 221 4.13 7.45 18.67
N GLU A 222 4.06 6.19 19.10
CA GLU A 222 4.59 5.78 20.41
C GLU A 222 6.10 6.00 20.54
N HIS A 223 6.86 5.82 19.46
CA HIS A 223 8.28 6.19 19.44
C HIS A 223 8.48 7.71 19.58
N LEU A 224 7.76 8.52 18.81
CA LEU A 224 7.91 9.98 18.79
C LEU A 224 7.51 10.62 20.13
N LEU A 225 6.46 10.12 20.78
CA LEU A 225 5.92 10.70 22.01
C LEU A 225 6.48 10.08 23.29
N LEU A 226 6.81 8.79 23.27
CA LEU A 226 7.15 8.01 24.47
C LEU A 226 8.51 7.31 24.37
N GLN A 227 9.28 7.56 23.30
CA GLN A 227 10.59 6.94 23.07
C GLN A 227 10.58 5.41 23.06
N LYS A 228 9.43 4.78 22.75
CA LYS A 228 9.35 3.33 22.59
C LYS A 228 10.21 2.85 21.41
N LYS A 229 10.72 1.63 21.48
CA LYS A 229 11.56 1.05 20.42
C LYS A 229 10.74 0.76 19.16
N ILE A 230 11.27 1.17 18.00
CA ILE A 230 10.77 0.74 16.69
C ILE A 230 11.32 -0.67 16.40
N PRO A 231 10.55 -1.61 15.82
CA PRO A 231 11.08 -2.91 15.40
C PRO A 231 12.24 -2.79 14.41
N LEU A 232 13.33 -3.54 14.63
CA LEU A 232 14.53 -3.47 13.79
C LEU A 232 14.22 -3.67 12.29
N GLU A 233 13.24 -4.50 11.98
CA GLU A 233 12.80 -4.80 10.61
C GLU A 233 12.22 -3.60 9.84
N VAL A 234 11.92 -2.47 10.48
CA VAL A 234 11.45 -1.26 9.78
C VAL A 234 12.32 -0.03 10.03
N GLN A 235 13.29 -0.13 10.94
CA GLN A 235 14.23 0.96 11.23
C GLN A 235 15.10 1.32 10.02
N LEU A 236 15.56 2.56 9.95
CA LEU A 236 16.51 3.00 8.91
C LEU A 236 17.89 2.34 9.06
N SER A 237 18.28 2.02 10.29
CA SER A 237 19.58 1.41 10.64
C SER A 237 19.80 0.03 10.01
N ARG A 238 18.72 -0.69 9.67
CA ARG A 238 18.74 -2.05 9.10
C ARG A 238 19.35 -2.11 7.70
N VAL A 239 19.33 -1.00 6.97
CA VAL A 239 19.94 -0.84 5.64
C VAL A 239 21.24 -0.06 5.68
N GLY A 240 21.80 0.18 6.87
CA GLY A 240 23.01 0.98 7.03
C GLY A 240 22.85 2.44 6.66
N PHE A 241 21.62 2.98 6.65
CA PHE A 241 21.35 4.37 6.33
C PHE A 241 22.20 5.30 7.21
N CYS A 242 23.03 6.12 6.56
CA CYS A 242 23.99 7.04 7.19
C CYS A 242 25.01 6.40 8.16
N LYS A 243 25.35 5.11 8.04
CA LYS A 243 26.47 4.49 8.80
C LYS A 243 27.88 4.89 8.31
N SER A 244 27.97 5.89 7.42
CA SER A 244 29.22 6.43 6.89
C SER A 244 29.30 7.92 7.20
N VAL A 245 29.73 8.23 8.42
CA VAL A 245 30.64 9.34 8.75
C VAL A 245 31.57 8.81 9.82
#